data_AF-A0A859QS99-F1
#
_entry.id   AF-A0A859QS99-F1
#
_cell.length_a   1.000
_cell.length_b   1.000
_cell.length_c   1.000
_cell.angle_alpha   90.00
_cell.angle_beta   90.00
_cell.angle_gamma   90.00
#
_symmetry.space_group_name_H-M   'P 1'
#
loop_
_entity.id
_entity.type
_entity.pdbx_description
1 polymer ?
#
loop_
_entity_poly.entity_id
_entity_poly.type
_entity_poly.pdbx_seq_one_letter_code
_entity_poly.pdbx_strand_id
1 'polypeptide(L)'
;MRWEERVTKKIELTLACGDYEIVRALKEGDVRPDGIDLTILTEMDSTTRHWRFLRNGEFDVAEVSLSSYIAAKTRGLPFAAIPVFLHRRFRHGFIFTNTQSGIREPKDLIGRKVGVKSYLVTATLWLRGLLESEYGVPHKSIDWYAELDEDVDFTPPEGLRLHRLPDNQSVEQMLLDGEIDALLHPDLIEPIVRRDPRVGRLFADYKREEIAYCKRTGIFPIMHVLGIRPEIVERHPWVPINLFQAFNEAKRIAMRRMENPRIVPLAWYREAWEEQQEILGDDPWAYGLDGQNRKTLETVVGYAHEQGLIDRKVPLSELFLDVSQGRKRGDKHRV
;
A
#
# COMPACT_ATOMS: atom_id res chain seq x y z
N MET A 1 41.78 28.12 -0.36
CA MET A 1 40.68 28.34 0.61
C MET A 1 40.50 27.05 1.38
N ARG A 2 40.78 27.05 2.69
CA ARG A 2 40.75 25.87 3.56
C ARG A 2 39.30 25.42 3.78
N TRP A 3 39.06 24.12 3.61
CA TRP A 3 37.82 23.40 3.92
C TRP A 3 37.70 23.10 5.42
N GLU A 4 38.11 24.03 6.28
CA GLU A 4 38.04 23.83 7.73
C GLU A 4 36.75 24.48 8.26
N GLU A 5 35.90 23.63 8.84
CA GLU A 5 34.69 23.95 9.61
C GLU A 5 33.52 24.61 8.86
N ARG A 6 32.94 23.88 7.89
CA ARG A 6 31.47 23.86 7.81
C ARG A 6 31.00 22.60 8.50
N VAL A 7 30.54 22.73 9.75
CA VAL A 7 29.54 21.79 10.26
C VAL A 7 28.33 21.98 9.35
N THR A 8 28.23 21.18 8.29
CA THR A 8 27.06 21.16 7.43
C THR A 8 25.90 20.70 8.30
N LYS A 9 25.09 21.65 8.78
CA LYS A 9 23.88 21.35 9.55
C LYS A 9 23.05 20.36 8.74
N LYS A 10 22.66 19.26 9.39
CA LYS A 10 21.66 18.34 8.84
C LYS A 10 20.38 19.13 8.58
N ILE A 11 19.64 18.74 7.55
CA ILE A 11 18.28 19.26 7.35
C ILE A 11 17.32 18.45 8.22
N GLU A 12 16.39 19.14 8.88
CA GLU A 12 15.34 18.52 9.66
C GLU A 12 14.18 18.17 8.75
N LEU A 13 13.76 16.91 8.75
CA LEU A 13 12.60 16.44 7.99
C LEU A 13 11.69 15.60 8.87
N THR A 14 10.40 15.64 8.59
CA THR A 14 9.38 14.77 9.17
C THR A 14 9.03 13.61 8.24
N LEU A 15 8.90 12.41 8.80
CA LEU A 15 8.36 11.23 8.14
C LEU A 15 7.12 10.74 8.89
N ALA A 16 5.97 10.70 8.23
CA ALA A 16 4.80 9.99 8.73
C ALA A 16 4.71 8.58 8.11
N CYS A 17 4.62 7.53 8.91
CA CYS A 17 4.45 6.15 8.41
C CYS A 17 3.85 5.23 9.49
N GLY A 18 3.60 3.96 9.16
CA GLY A 18 3.20 2.95 10.14
C GLY A 18 4.38 2.47 11.00
N ASP A 19 4.07 2.00 12.21
CA ASP A 19 5.06 1.43 13.13
C ASP A 19 5.43 -0.01 12.74
N TYR A 20 6.28 -0.16 11.74
CA TYR A 20 6.70 -1.46 11.22
C TYR A 20 8.12 -1.81 11.63
N GLU A 21 8.41 -3.12 11.76
CA GLU A 21 9.77 -3.60 12.04
C GLU A 21 10.78 -3.13 10.98
N ILE A 22 10.39 -3.07 9.70
CA ILE A 22 11.25 -2.60 8.59
C ILE A 22 11.60 -1.09 8.66
N VAL A 23 10.93 -0.33 9.53
CA VAL A 23 11.21 1.09 9.81
C VAL A 23 11.92 1.27 11.16
N ARG A 24 11.85 0.27 12.06
CA ARG A 24 12.32 0.36 13.45
C ARG A 24 13.76 0.87 13.58
N ALA A 25 14.68 0.38 12.75
CA ALA A 25 16.09 0.83 12.80
C ALA A 25 16.27 2.32 12.45
N LEU A 26 15.40 2.91 11.62
CA LEU A 26 15.35 4.36 11.39
C LEU A 26 14.78 5.09 12.61
N LYS A 27 13.67 4.58 13.16
CA LYS A 27 12.96 5.17 14.31
C LYS A 27 13.83 5.21 15.56
N GLU A 28 14.60 4.15 15.81
CA GLU A 28 15.50 4.03 16.96
C GLU A 28 16.89 4.67 16.71
N GLY A 29 17.16 5.08 15.46
CA GLY A 29 18.38 5.81 15.08
C GLY A 29 19.62 4.95 14.86
N ASP A 30 19.47 3.63 14.78
CA ASP A 30 20.50 2.67 14.35
C ASP A 30 20.91 2.89 12.89
N VAL A 31 19.95 3.29 12.06
CA VAL A 31 20.15 3.74 10.68
C VAL A 31 19.77 5.19 10.60
N ARG A 32 20.62 6.02 9.98
CA ARG A 32 20.36 7.45 9.80
C ARG A 32 20.60 7.81 8.33
N PRO A 33 19.63 8.42 7.63
CA PRO A 33 19.89 8.92 6.30
C PRO A 33 20.94 10.03 6.32
N ASP A 34 21.93 9.93 5.43
CA ASP A 34 23.03 10.87 5.34
C ASP A 34 22.54 12.31 5.13
N GLY A 35 23.02 13.24 5.95
CA GLY A 35 22.67 14.66 5.88
C GLY A 35 21.27 15.04 6.40
N ILE A 36 20.49 14.08 6.90
CA ILE A 36 19.12 14.30 7.35
C ILE A 36 19.01 14.00 8.85
N ASP A 37 18.32 14.88 9.57
CA ASP A 37 17.80 14.62 10.90
C ASP A 37 16.30 14.31 10.75
N LEU A 38 15.93 13.03 10.89
CA LEU A 38 14.62 12.53 10.50
C LEU A 38 13.74 12.28 11.73
N THR A 39 12.70 13.08 11.89
CA THR A 39 11.68 12.87 12.92
C THR A 39 10.59 11.93 12.39
N ILE A 40 10.39 10.77 13.02
CA ILE A 40 9.46 9.74 12.55
C ILE A 40 8.20 9.73 13.42
N LEU A 41 7.04 9.90 12.79
CA LEU A 41 5.71 9.97 13.38
C LEU A 41 4.91 8.71 13.03
N THR A 42 4.66 7.85 14.02
CA THR A 42 3.99 6.55 13.83
C THR A 42 2.56 6.45 14.37
N GLU A 43 2.12 7.43 15.17
CA GLU A 43 0.86 7.38 15.91
C GLU A 43 -0.35 7.84 15.08
N MET A 44 -0.45 7.34 13.84
CA MET A 44 -1.55 7.65 12.91
C MET A 44 -1.95 6.40 12.14
N ASP A 45 -3.26 6.20 11.96
CA ASP A 45 -3.75 5.23 10.99
C ASP A 45 -3.44 5.68 9.54
N SER A 46 -3.59 4.74 8.62
CA SER A 46 -3.24 4.97 7.22
C SER A 46 -4.13 6.01 6.55
N THR A 47 -5.44 5.99 6.82
CA THR A 47 -6.41 6.93 6.22
C THR A 47 -6.10 8.36 6.67
N THR A 48 -5.94 8.58 7.98
CA THR A 48 -5.58 9.89 8.53
C THR A 48 -4.26 10.40 7.95
N ARG A 49 -3.25 9.54 7.86
CA ARG A 49 -1.94 9.91 7.33
C ARG A 49 -2.00 10.30 5.85
N HIS A 50 -2.68 9.51 5.02
CA HIS A 50 -2.79 9.79 3.58
C HIS A 50 -3.49 11.11 3.33
N TRP A 51 -4.60 11.37 4.04
CA TRP A 51 -5.33 12.63 3.98
C TRP A 51 -4.45 13.82 4.35
N ARG A 52 -3.80 13.79 5.53
CA ARG A 52 -2.95 14.88 6.02
C ARG A 52 -1.75 15.17 5.10
N PHE A 53 -1.23 14.16 4.41
CA PHE A 53 -0.16 14.36 3.44
C PHE A 53 -0.69 14.92 2.11
N LEU A 54 -1.67 14.27 1.48
CA LEU A 54 -2.11 14.60 0.12
C LEU A 54 -3.00 15.84 0.04
N ARG A 55 -3.76 16.16 1.10
CA ARG A 55 -4.63 17.36 1.16
C ARG A 55 -3.93 18.55 1.82
N ASN A 56 -3.26 18.31 2.94
CA ASN A 56 -2.79 19.40 3.81
C ASN A 56 -1.28 19.63 3.71
N GLY A 57 -0.52 18.72 3.09
CA GLY A 57 0.94 18.84 2.95
C GLY A 57 1.69 18.88 4.28
N GLU A 58 1.15 18.24 5.32
CA GLU A 58 1.61 18.43 6.71
C GLU A 58 2.97 17.81 7.04
N PHE A 59 3.47 16.89 6.22
CA PHE A 59 4.73 16.19 6.44
C PHE A 59 5.69 16.39 5.26
N ASP A 60 7.00 16.36 5.52
CA ASP A 60 8.02 16.41 4.46
C ASP A 60 8.00 15.14 3.60
N VAL A 61 7.85 14.00 4.28
CA VAL A 61 7.84 12.66 3.72
C VAL A 61 6.70 11.87 4.36
N ALA A 62 6.00 11.04 3.59
CA ALA A 62 4.97 10.17 4.15
C ALA A 62 4.87 8.83 3.42
N GLU A 63 4.47 7.80 4.15
CA GLU A 63 3.88 6.59 3.57
C GLU A 63 2.48 6.89 3.04
N VAL A 64 2.25 6.64 1.76
CA VAL A 64 1.02 7.03 1.05
C VAL A 64 0.45 5.85 0.26
N SER A 65 -0.88 5.72 0.26
CA SER A 65 -1.64 4.88 -0.69
C SER A 65 -1.12 5.07 -2.12
N LEU A 66 -0.55 4.01 -2.71
CA LEU A 66 -0.08 4.00 -4.10
C LEU A 66 -1.17 4.46 -5.09
N SER A 67 -2.41 4.02 -4.91
CA SER A 67 -3.53 4.40 -5.78
C SER A 67 -3.88 5.88 -5.63
N SER A 68 -3.95 6.37 -4.39
CA SER A 68 -4.17 7.80 -4.11
C SER A 68 -3.03 8.66 -4.67
N TYR A 69 -1.79 8.18 -4.56
CA TYR A 69 -0.61 8.83 -5.14
C TYR A 69 -0.67 8.89 -6.67
N ILE A 70 -1.00 7.77 -7.34
CA ILE A 70 -1.17 7.73 -8.81
C ILE A 70 -2.22 8.76 -9.22
N ALA A 71 -3.38 8.76 -8.56
CA ALA A 71 -4.48 9.68 -8.85
C ALA A 71 -4.10 11.16 -8.61
N ALA A 72 -3.41 11.45 -7.51
CA ALA A 72 -2.85 12.77 -7.23
C ALA A 72 -1.90 13.23 -8.34
N LYS A 73 -0.96 12.35 -8.73
CA LYS A 73 0.07 12.65 -9.73
C LYS A 73 -0.54 12.95 -11.10
N THR A 74 -1.51 12.15 -11.55
CA THR A 74 -2.18 12.35 -12.84
C THR A 74 -3.07 13.57 -12.89
N ARG A 75 -3.49 14.10 -11.73
CA ARG A 75 -4.26 15.34 -11.60
C ARG A 75 -3.40 16.58 -11.40
N GLY A 76 -2.08 16.45 -11.53
CA GLY A 76 -1.15 17.57 -11.42
C GLY A 76 -0.86 18.03 -10.00
N LEU A 77 -1.22 17.24 -8.97
CA LEU A 77 -0.75 17.53 -7.61
C LEU A 77 0.77 17.31 -7.56
N PRO A 78 1.51 18.18 -6.86
CA PRO A 78 2.95 18.32 -7.09
C PRO A 78 3.79 17.28 -6.31
N PHE A 79 3.15 16.30 -5.68
CA PHE A 79 3.85 15.26 -4.91
C PHE A 79 4.78 14.42 -5.79
N ALA A 80 5.93 14.08 -5.23
CA ALA A 80 6.86 13.12 -5.79
C ALA A 80 6.87 11.85 -4.92
N ALA A 81 7.39 10.74 -5.45
CA ALA A 81 7.57 9.53 -4.66
C ALA A 81 8.86 8.80 -5.05
N ILE A 82 9.41 8.05 -4.10
CA ILE A 82 10.46 7.06 -4.35
C ILE A 82 9.91 5.64 -4.22
N PRO A 83 10.51 4.64 -4.88
CA PRO A 83 10.01 3.27 -4.89
C PRO A 83 10.36 2.50 -3.60
N VAL A 84 9.97 3.04 -2.46
CA VAL A 84 10.02 2.41 -1.13
C VAL A 84 8.61 1.96 -0.78
N PHE A 85 8.44 0.67 -0.54
CA PHE A 85 7.12 0.02 -0.42
C PHE A 85 6.89 -0.48 1.01
N LEU A 86 6.47 0.41 1.91
CA LEU A 86 6.38 0.11 3.34
C LEU A 86 5.25 -0.86 3.70
N HIS A 87 4.27 -1.01 2.81
CA HIS A 87 3.17 -1.94 3.00
C HIS A 87 2.93 -2.76 1.72
N ARG A 88 2.93 -4.08 1.89
CA ARG A 88 2.53 -5.08 0.90
C ARG A 88 1.58 -6.07 1.56
N ARG A 89 0.58 -6.55 0.82
CA ARG A 89 -0.41 -7.47 1.36
C ARG A 89 -1.23 -8.15 0.27
N PHE A 90 -1.45 -9.44 0.36
CA PHE A 90 -2.48 -10.08 -0.45
C PHE A 90 -3.88 -9.65 -0.02
N ARG A 91 -4.83 -9.61 -0.96
CA ARG A 91 -6.15 -9.03 -0.69
C ARG A 91 -7.32 -10.00 -0.73
N HIS A 92 -7.13 -11.26 -1.14
CA HIS A 92 -8.23 -12.24 -1.20
C HIS A 92 -8.90 -12.43 0.16
N GLY A 93 -8.11 -12.45 1.24
CA GLY A 93 -8.66 -12.55 2.59
C GLY A 93 -9.59 -11.39 2.96
N PHE A 94 -9.46 -10.22 2.34
CA PHE A 94 -10.12 -8.98 2.77
C PHE A 94 -11.44 -8.69 2.03
N ILE A 95 -12.05 -9.74 1.49
CA ILE A 95 -13.41 -9.71 0.95
C ILE A 95 -14.31 -10.40 1.96
N PHE A 96 -15.13 -9.61 2.63
CA PHE A 96 -16.04 -10.07 3.66
C PHE A 96 -17.46 -10.15 3.12
N THR A 97 -18.25 -11.11 3.58
CA THR A 97 -19.63 -11.31 3.15
C THR A 97 -20.53 -11.47 4.36
N ASN A 98 -21.75 -10.96 4.28
CA ASN A 98 -22.79 -11.37 5.20
C ASN A 98 -23.14 -12.83 4.88
N THR A 99 -23.15 -13.72 5.88
CA THR A 99 -23.35 -15.16 5.68
C THR A 99 -24.75 -15.52 5.19
N GLN A 100 -25.71 -14.58 5.26
CA GLN A 100 -27.08 -14.72 4.76
C GLN A 100 -27.29 -14.11 3.36
N SER A 101 -26.29 -13.45 2.77
CA SER A 101 -26.39 -12.80 1.44
C SER A 101 -26.58 -13.78 0.27
N GLY A 102 -26.25 -15.05 0.47
CA GLY A 102 -26.24 -16.09 -0.56
C GLY A 102 -25.01 -16.08 -1.47
N ILE A 103 -24.02 -15.21 -1.23
CA ILE A 103 -22.75 -15.16 -1.97
C ILE A 103 -21.88 -16.36 -1.59
N ARG A 104 -21.49 -17.15 -2.60
CA ARG A 104 -20.65 -18.36 -2.45
C ARG A 104 -19.39 -18.33 -3.30
N GLU A 105 -19.42 -17.62 -4.42
CA GLU A 105 -18.28 -17.43 -5.30
C GLU A 105 -18.17 -15.97 -5.77
N PRO A 106 -17.00 -15.53 -6.29
CA PRO A 106 -16.80 -14.14 -6.69
C PRO A 106 -17.86 -13.59 -7.65
N LYS A 107 -18.35 -14.40 -8.60
CA LYS A 107 -19.37 -13.98 -9.58
C LYS A 107 -20.71 -13.63 -8.95
N ASP A 108 -21.01 -14.12 -7.75
CA ASP A 108 -22.24 -13.78 -7.03
C ASP A 108 -22.26 -12.31 -6.57
N LEU A 109 -21.13 -11.60 -6.63
CA LEU A 109 -21.04 -10.17 -6.35
C LEU A 109 -21.69 -9.30 -7.45
N ILE A 110 -21.89 -9.84 -8.65
CA ILE A 110 -22.51 -9.11 -9.77
C ILE A 110 -23.92 -8.67 -9.36
N GLY A 111 -24.19 -7.37 -9.44
CA GLY A 111 -25.47 -6.76 -9.06
C GLY A 111 -25.70 -6.59 -7.55
N ARG A 112 -24.72 -6.94 -6.70
CA ARG A 112 -24.85 -6.84 -5.23
C ARG A 112 -24.49 -5.46 -4.70
N LYS A 113 -24.93 -5.20 -3.47
CA LYS A 113 -24.53 -4.04 -2.68
C LYS A 113 -23.22 -4.34 -1.95
N VAL A 114 -22.17 -3.59 -2.23
CA VAL A 114 -20.84 -3.84 -1.68
C VAL A 114 -20.28 -2.58 -1.04
N GLY A 115 -19.90 -2.69 0.22
CA GLY A 115 -19.28 -1.61 0.99
C GLY A 115 -17.77 -1.51 0.73
N VAL A 116 -17.24 -0.30 0.90
CA VAL A 116 -15.81 0.03 0.94
C VAL A 116 -15.60 1.15 1.98
N LYS A 117 -14.45 1.17 2.68
CA LYS A 117 -14.11 2.35 3.50
C LYS A 117 -13.94 3.58 2.63
N SER A 118 -13.08 3.50 1.62
CA SER A 118 -12.95 4.48 0.55
C SER A 118 -12.72 3.76 -0.78
N TYR A 119 -13.15 4.39 -1.87
CA TYR A 119 -13.17 3.76 -3.17
C TYR A 119 -11.79 3.81 -3.85
N LEU A 120 -11.02 4.88 -3.68
CA LEU A 120 -9.76 5.07 -4.40
C LEU A 120 -8.57 4.36 -3.79
N VAL A 121 -8.56 4.06 -2.50
CA VAL A 121 -7.35 3.57 -1.84
C VAL A 121 -6.85 2.24 -2.43
N THR A 122 -5.55 2.01 -2.33
CA THR A 122 -4.87 0.90 -3.01
C THR A 122 -5.46 -0.48 -2.72
N ALA A 123 -5.90 -0.73 -1.48
CA ALA A 123 -6.50 -2.00 -1.12
C ALA A 123 -7.76 -2.28 -1.96
N THR A 124 -8.66 -1.29 -2.04
CA THR A 124 -9.91 -1.41 -2.79
C THR A 124 -9.66 -1.47 -4.30
N LEU A 125 -8.68 -0.72 -4.81
CA LEU A 125 -8.29 -0.81 -6.23
C LEU A 125 -7.77 -2.22 -6.58
N TRP A 126 -6.88 -2.78 -5.77
CA TRP A 126 -6.39 -4.15 -5.96
C TRP A 126 -7.51 -5.17 -5.90
N LEU A 127 -8.40 -5.06 -4.92
CA LEU A 127 -9.53 -5.96 -4.76
C LEU A 127 -10.44 -5.96 -5.98
N ARG A 128 -10.81 -4.78 -6.48
CA ARG A 128 -11.62 -4.67 -7.71
C ARG A 128 -10.89 -5.17 -8.94
N GLY A 129 -9.61 -4.79 -9.10
CA GLY A 129 -8.81 -5.20 -10.25
C GLY A 129 -8.63 -6.72 -10.30
N LEU A 130 -8.36 -7.33 -9.15
CA LEU A 130 -8.30 -8.78 -8.97
C LEU A 130 -9.63 -9.46 -9.31
N LEU A 131 -10.74 -8.98 -8.73
CA LEU A 131 -12.09 -9.51 -8.98
C LEU A 131 -12.44 -9.48 -10.47
N GLU A 132 -12.08 -8.40 -11.15
CA GLU A 132 -12.34 -8.25 -12.58
C GLU A 132 -11.42 -9.13 -13.43
N SER A 133 -10.11 -9.09 -13.21
CA SER A 133 -9.14 -9.77 -14.07
C SER A 133 -9.08 -11.29 -13.86
N GLU A 134 -9.21 -11.75 -12.61
CA GLU A 134 -9.06 -13.18 -12.26
C GLU A 134 -10.39 -13.91 -12.19
N TYR A 135 -11.49 -13.21 -11.87
CA TYR A 135 -12.78 -13.84 -11.60
C TYR A 135 -13.92 -13.37 -12.52
N GLY A 136 -13.66 -12.40 -13.40
CA GLY A 136 -14.64 -11.90 -14.36
C GLY A 136 -15.80 -11.17 -13.69
N VAL A 137 -15.53 -10.42 -12.63
CA VAL A 137 -16.50 -9.59 -11.91
C VAL A 137 -16.24 -8.12 -12.24
N PRO A 138 -16.95 -7.53 -13.23
CA PRO A 138 -16.68 -6.15 -13.63
C PRO A 138 -17.02 -5.18 -12.51
N HIS A 139 -16.14 -4.22 -12.21
CA HIS A 139 -16.36 -3.27 -11.12
C HIS A 139 -17.66 -2.45 -11.27
N LYS A 140 -18.08 -2.13 -12.52
CA LYS A 140 -19.35 -1.41 -12.78
C LYS A 140 -20.62 -2.27 -12.60
N SER A 141 -20.45 -3.58 -12.45
CA SER A 141 -21.56 -4.49 -12.20
C SER A 141 -22.05 -4.47 -10.75
N ILE A 142 -21.29 -3.86 -9.83
CA ILE A 142 -21.57 -3.77 -8.39
C ILE A 142 -22.20 -2.42 -8.03
N ASP A 143 -23.06 -2.41 -7.02
CA ASP A 143 -23.58 -1.20 -6.38
C ASP A 143 -22.73 -0.84 -5.15
N TRP A 144 -21.92 0.21 -5.25
CA TRP A 144 -20.88 0.53 -4.26
C TRP A 144 -21.34 1.53 -3.20
N TYR A 145 -20.99 1.27 -1.94
CA TYR A 145 -21.26 2.15 -0.80
C TYR A 145 -19.94 2.50 -0.10
N ALA A 146 -19.49 3.75 -0.23
CA ALA A 146 -18.26 4.24 0.39
C ALA A 146 -18.55 4.97 1.71
N GLU A 147 -17.79 4.67 2.76
CA GLU A 147 -17.94 5.29 4.09
C GLU A 147 -17.25 6.67 4.19
N LEU A 148 -16.02 6.79 3.67
CA LEU A 148 -15.12 7.91 3.90
C LEU A 148 -14.81 8.69 2.63
N ASP A 149 -14.47 9.96 2.81
CA ASP A 149 -13.93 10.82 1.76
C ASP A 149 -12.67 10.24 1.11
N GLU A 150 -12.50 10.61 -0.15
CA GLU A 150 -11.33 10.19 -0.90
C GLU A 150 -10.17 11.14 -0.63
N ASP A 151 -8.98 10.58 -0.43
CA ASP A 151 -7.73 11.35 -0.24
C ASP A 151 -7.51 12.38 -1.36
N VAL A 152 -7.98 12.06 -2.57
CA VAL A 152 -7.89 12.90 -3.76
C VAL A 152 -9.26 12.92 -4.42
N ASP A 153 -9.75 14.12 -4.75
CA ASP A 153 -11.03 14.27 -5.47
C ASP A 153 -11.01 13.50 -6.78
N PHE A 154 -12.06 12.73 -7.03
CA PHE A 154 -12.29 12.08 -8.32
C PHE A 154 -13.76 12.14 -8.72
N THR A 155 -13.96 12.16 -10.03
CA THR A 155 -15.28 11.98 -10.62
C THR A 155 -15.45 10.51 -10.96
N PRO A 156 -16.46 9.81 -10.41
CA PRO A 156 -16.79 8.46 -10.83
C PRO A 156 -16.98 8.36 -12.35
N PRO A 157 -16.36 7.38 -13.03
CA PRO A 157 -16.57 7.21 -14.46
C PRO A 157 -18.02 6.85 -14.79
N GLU A 158 -18.45 7.17 -16.01
CA GLU A 158 -19.81 6.87 -16.47
C GLU A 158 -20.19 5.40 -16.26
N GLY A 159 -21.40 5.17 -15.75
CA GLY A 159 -21.94 3.84 -15.46
C GLY A 159 -21.47 3.22 -14.14
N LEU A 160 -20.58 3.86 -13.38
CA LEU A 160 -20.24 3.42 -12.03
C LEU A 160 -21.32 3.86 -11.03
N ARG A 161 -21.92 2.89 -10.32
CA ARG A 161 -22.85 3.15 -9.22
C ARG A 161 -22.06 3.24 -7.92
N LEU A 162 -21.82 4.46 -7.46
CA LEU A 162 -21.09 4.74 -6.22
C LEU A 162 -21.88 5.73 -5.36
N HIS A 163 -22.24 5.28 -4.18
CA HIS A 163 -22.98 6.01 -3.17
C HIS A 163 -22.06 6.39 -2.02
N ARG A 164 -22.16 7.63 -1.55
CA ARG A 164 -21.52 8.05 -0.32
C ARG A 164 -22.51 7.86 0.84
N LEU A 165 -22.07 7.13 1.86
CA LEU A 165 -22.81 7.00 3.10
C LEU A 165 -22.77 8.31 3.92
N PRO A 166 -23.80 8.62 4.71
CA PRO A 166 -23.74 9.67 5.71
C PRO A 166 -22.78 9.32 6.86
N ASP A 167 -22.23 10.34 7.52
CA ASP A 167 -21.22 10.20 8.59
C ASP A 167 -21.62 9.33 9.79
N ASN A 168 -22.92 9.11 9.98
CA ASN A 168 -23.44 8.29 11.08
C ASN A 168 -23.63 6.80 10.71
N GLN A 169 -23.28 6.39 9.48
CA GLN A 169 -23.34 5.00 9.02
C GLN A 169 -21.95 4.40 8.87
N SER A 170 -21.84 3.08 9.05
CA SER A 170 -20.60 2.34 8.85
C SER A 170 -20.81 1.11 7.99
N VAL A 171 -19.92 0.89 7.02
CA VAL A 171 -19.98 -0.30 6.14
C VAL A 171 -19.79 -1.60 6.92
N GLU A 172 -19.05 -1.59 8.03
CA GLU A 172 -18.90 -2.79 8.86
C GLU A 172 -20.22 -3.17 9.56
N GLN A 173 -20.93 -2.16 10.09
CA GLN A 173 -22.22 -2.36 10.73
C GLN A 173 -23.30 -2.73 9.71
N MET A 174 -23.34 -2.06 8.56
CA MET A 174 -24.26 -2.39 7.47
C MET A 174 -24.05 -3.83 6.95
N LEU A 175 -22.80 -4.31 6.88
CA LEU A 175 -22.52 -5.70 6.53
C LEU A 175 -23.07 -6.65 7.58
N LEU A 176 -22.87 -6.34 8.85
CA LEU A 176 -23.33 -7.16 9.97
C LEU A 176 -24.86 -7.26 10.01
N ASP A 177 -25.55 -6.17 9.71
CA ASP A 177 -27.01 -6.05 9.71
C ASP A 177 -27.65 -6.56 8.40
N GLY A 178 -26.83 -6.85 7.38
CA GLY A 178 -27.29 -7.35 6.09
C GLY A 178 -27.85 -6.28 5.15
N GLU A 179 -27.58 -5.00 5.43
CA GLU A 179 -27.95 -3.87 4.56
C GLU A 179 -27.09 -3.82 3.28
N ILE A 180 -25.85 -4.32 3.37
CA ILE A 180 -24.98 -4.63 2.24
C ILE A 180 -24.59 -6.12 2.26
N ASP A 181 -24.39 -6.69 1.09
CA ASP A 181 -24.14 -8.13 0.93
C ASP A 181 -22.67 -8.51 1.20
N ALA A 182 -21.74 -7.61 0.84
CA ALA A 182 -20.31 -7.81 0.96
C ALA A 182 -19.55 -6.51 1.26
N LEU A 183 -18.28 -6.64 1.66
CA LEU A 183 -17.41 -5.54 2.03
C LEU A 183 -15.98 -5.82 1.55
N LEU A 184 -15.41 -4.89 0.77
CA LEU A 184 -13.99 -4.84 0.45
C LEU A 184 -13.29 -3.88 1.42
N HIS A 185 -12.41 -4.40 2.28
CA HIS A 185 -11.84 -3.62 3.37
C HIS A 185 -10.31 -3.58 3.34
N PRO A 186 -9.65 -2.48 3.73
CA PRO A 186 -8.18 -2.46 3.84
C PRO A 186 -7.65 -3.29 5.03
N ASP A 187 -8.46 -3.48 6.07
CA ASP A 187 -8.06 -4.08 7.34
C ASP A 187 -8.98 -5.24 7.76
N LEU A 188 -8.61 -5.95 8.81
CA LEU A 188 -9.54 -6.86 9.48
C LEU A 188 -10.66 -6.06 10.12
N ILE A 189 -11.89 -6.48 9.90
CA ILE A 189 -13.08 -5.86 10.48
C ILE A 189 -13.41 -6.51 11.83
N GLU A 190 -14.04 -5.75 12.73
CA GLU A 190 -14.31 -6.21 14.10
C GLU A 190 -15.14 -7.52 14.15
N PRO A 191 -16.17 -7.73 13.31
CA PRO A 191 -16.91 -8.99 13.27
C PRO A 191 -16.03 -10.21 13.00
N ILE A 192 -14.99 -10.09 12.16
CA ILE A 192 -14.07 -11.18 11.84
C ILE A 192 -13.11 -11.45 13.01
N VAL A 193 -12.63 -10.39 13.68
CA VAL A 193 -11.77 -10.53 14.87
C VAL A 193 -12.52 -11.22 16.00
N ARG A 194 -13.79 -10.83 16.22
CA ARG A 194 -14.68 -11.44 17.21
C ARG A 194 -15.23 -12.80 16.81
N ARG A 195 -15.01 -13.23 15.56
CA ARG A 195 -15.57 -14.46 14.98
C ARG A 195 -17.11 -14.48 15.03
N ASP A 196 -17.75 -13.35 14.74
CA ASP A 196 -19.20 -13.25 14.64
C ASP A 196 -19.69 -14.14 13.47
N PRO A 197 -20.61 -15.09 13.71
CA PRO A 197 -21.03 -16.05 12.68
C PRO A 197 -21.85 -15.42 11.53
N ARG A 198 -22.27 -14.16 11.68
CA ARG A 198 -23.01 -13.42 10.63
C ARG A 198 -22.09 -12.91 9.51
N VAL A 199 -20.79 -12.86 9.73
CA VAL A 199 -19.82 -12.33 8.76
C VAL A 199 -18.75 -13.36 8.46
N GLY A 200 -18.54 -13.63 7.18
CA GLY A 200 -17.53 -14.56 6.67
C GLY A 200 -16.54 -13.90 5.72
N ARG A 201 -15.63 -14.70 5.17
CA ARG A 201 -14.78 -14.32 4.03
C ARG A 201 -15.34 -14.97 2.78
N LEU A 202 -15.27 -14.27 1.64
CA LEU A 202 -15.63 -14.83 0.34
C LEU A 202 -14.80 -16.08 0.01
N PHE A 203 -13.48 -15.99 0.22
CA PHE A 203 -12.56 -17.11 0.09
C PHE A 203 -12.33 -17.74 1.46
N ALA A 204 -12.95 -18.90 1.72
CA ALA A 204 -12.78 -19.62 2.98
C ALA A 204 -11.30 -19.98 3.24
N ASP A 205 -10.61 -20.49 2.21
CA ASP A 205 -9.16 -20.73 2.20
C ASP A 205 -8.44 -19.65 1.37
N TYR A 206 -8.48 -18.42 1.87
CA TYR A 206 -7.87 -17.29 1.20
C TYR A 206 -6.36 -17.45 1.02
N LYS A 207 -5.64 -18.08 1.97
CA LYS A 207 -4.19 -18.30 1.85
C LYS A 207 -3.86 -19.15 0.63
N ARG A 208 -4.59 -20.25 0.40
CA ARG A 208 -4.40 -21.09 -0.78
C ARG A 208 -4.65 -20.32 -2.08
N GLU A 209 -5.70 -19.50 -2.13
CA GLU A 209 -5.98 -18.69 -3.33
C GLU A 209 -4.90 -17.61 -3.54
N GLU A 210 -4.39 -16.99 -2.49
CA GLU A 210 -3.30 -16.01 -2.56
C GLU A 210 -2.01 -16.62 -3.10
N ILE A 211 -1.67 -17.84 -2.65
CA ILE A 211 -0.54 -18.61 -3.19
C ILE A 211 -0.77 -18.97 -4.65
N ALA A 212 -1.98 -19.40 -5.01
CA ALA A 212 -2.31 -19.73 -6.40
C ALA A 212 -2.19 -18.50 -7.31
N TYR A 213 -2.73 -17.35 -6.87
CA TYR A 213 -2.58 -16.07 -7.54
C TYR A 213 -1.11 -15.68 -7.71
N CYS A 214 -0.31 -15.78 -6.65
CA CYS A 214 1.11 -15.45 -6.71
C CYS A 214 1.87 -16.40 -7.64
N LYS A 215 1.56 -17.69 -7.68
CA LYS A 215 2.20 -18.63 -8.63
C LYS A 215 1.85 -18.33 -10.08
N ARG A 216 0.60 -17.94 -10.37
CA ARG A 216 0.15 -17.60 -11.74
C ARG A 216 0.73 -16.27 -12.22
N THR A 217 0.69 -15.25 -11.36
CA THR A 217 0.97 -13.86 -11.75
C THR A 217 2.36 -13.40 -11.32
N GLY A 218 2.95 -14.02 -10.31
CA GLY A 218 4.11 -13.53 -9.59
C GLY A 218 3.82 -12.30 -8.71
N ILE A 219 2.58 -11.83 -8.60
CA ILE A 219 2.30 -10.55 -7.95
C ILE A 219 2.15 -10.76 -6.44
N PHE A 220 2.99 -10.09 -5.67
CA PHE A 220 2.73 -9.77 -4.26
C PHE A 220 2.37 -8.27 -4.15
N PRO A 221 1.09 -7.92 -3.95
CA PRO A 221 0.61 -6.56 -4.14
C PRO A 221 1.32 -5.50 -3.29
N ILE A 222 1.69 -4.38 -3.92
CA ILE A 222 2.22 -3.18 -3.28
C ILE A 222 1.05 -2.28 -2.89
N MET A 223 0.99 -1.88 -1.61
CA MET A 223 -0.07 -1.03 -1.07
C MET A 223 0.34 0.42 -1.04
N HIS A 224 1.49 0.71 -0.43
CA HIS A 224 1.92 2.08 -0.14
C HIS A 224 3.29 2.36 -0.76
N VAL A 225 3.52 3.64 -1.03
CA VAL A 225 4.80 4.21 -1.51
C VAL A 225 5.27 5.28 -0.54
N LEU A 226 6.52 5.73 -0.70
CA LEU A 226 7.04 6.87 0.07
C LEU A 226 6.92 8.15 -0.76
N GLY A 227 5.95 8.98 -0.41
CA GLY A 227 5.75 10.32 -0.96
C GLY A 227 6.70 11.34 -0.34
N ILE A 228 7.10 12.34 -1.11
CA ILE A 228 7.99 13.43 -0.73
C ILE A 228 7.40 14.73 -1.24
N ARG A 229 7.43 15.78 -0.40
CA ARG A 229 7.07 17.13 -0.85
C ARG A 229 8.01 17.63 -1.94
N PRO A 230 7.48 18.26 -3.00
CA PRO A 230 8.29 18.69 -4.15
C PRO A 230 9.41 19.66 -3.76
N GLU A 231 9.16 20.57 -2.82
CA GLU A 231 10.12 21.60 -2.41
C GLU A 231 11.39 20.99 -1.80
N ILE A 232 11.27 19.80 -1.18
CA ILE A 232 12.42 19.07 -0.63
C ILE A 232 13.29 18.52 -1.77
N VAL A 233 12.67 17.97 -2.80
CA VAL A 233 13.38 17.43 -3.98
C VAL A 233 14.08 18.55 -4.75
N GLU A 234 13.40 19.68 -4.93
CA GLU A 234 13.94 20.86 -5.62
C GLU A 234 15.14 21.47 -4.88
N ARG A 235 15.04 21.63 -3.55
CA ARG A 235 16.11 22.24 -2.73
C ARG A 235 17.25 21.26 -2.42
N HIS A 236 16.92 19.98 -2.28
CA HIS A 236 17.83 18.94 -1.82
C HIS A 236 17.69 17.66 -2.67
N PRO A 237 18.13 17.68 -3.95
CA PRO A 237 17.94 16.55 -4.87
C PRO A 237 18.65 15.25 -4.46
N TRP A 238 19.53 15.30 -3.46
CA TRP A 238 20.18 14.13 -2.87
C TRP A 238 19.31 13.40 -1.81
N VAL A 239 18.25 14.04 -1.29
CA VAL A 239 17.37 13.48 -0.25
C VAL A 239 16.68 12.19 -0.70
N PRO A 240 16.07 12.10 -1.91
CA PRO A 240 15.44 10.86 -2.38
C PRO A 240 16.38 9.65 -2.36
N ILE A 241 17.64 9.84 -2.79
CA ILE A 241 18.65 8.79 -2.84
C ILE A 241 19.04 8.35 -1.42
N ASN A 242 19.31 9.31 -0.53
CA ASN A 242 19.74 9.00 0.84
C ASN A 242 18.63 8.34 1.67
N LEU A 243 17.37 8.76 1.48
CA LEU A 243 16.21 8.08 2.05
C LEU A 243 16.12 6.65 1.50
N PHE A 244 16.18 6.47 0.17
CA PHE A 244 16.10 5.15 -0.44
C PHE A 244 17.15 4.17 0.12
N GLN A 245 18.40 4.62 0.30
CA GLN A 245 19.46 3.82 0.91
C GLN A 245 19.14 3.47 2.37
N ALA A 246 18.77 4.47 3.17
CA ALA A 246 18.49 4.29 4.59
C ALA A 246 17.32 3.32 4.82
N PHE A 247 16.26 3.40 4.01
CA PHE A 247 15.15 2.45 4.05
C PHE A 247 15.56 1.03 3.65
N ASN A 248 16.40 0.87 2.62
CA ASN A 248 16.90 -0.45 2.26
C ASN A 248 17.73 -1.07 3.40
N GLU A 249 18.60 -0.28 4.04
CA GLU A 249 19.42 -0.75 5.16
C GLU A 249 18.57 -1.12 6.38
N ALA A 250 17.59 -0.28 6.74
CA ALA A 250 16.67 -0.55 7.83
C ALA A 250 15.88 -1.83 7.61
N LYS A 251 15.32 -2.02 6.41
CA LYS A 251 14.67 -3.27 6.01
C LYS A 251 15.64 -4.46 6.09
N ARG A 252 16.88 -4.32 5.63
CA ARG A 252 17.89 -5.38 5.66
C ARG A 252 18.18 -5.83 7.10
N ILE A 253 18.28 -4.90 8.05
CA ILE A 253 18.44 -5.18 9.48
C ILE A 253 17.20 -5.90 10.02
N ALA A 254 16.01 -5.38 9.72
CA ALA A 254 14.74 -5.96 10.14
C ALA A 254 14.58 -7.41 9.65
N MET A 255 14.80 -7.68 8.36
CA MET A 255 14.66 -9.03 7.78
C MET A 255 15.59 -10.03 8.47
N ARG A 256 16.87 -9.67 8.70
CA ARG A 256 17.80 -10.54 9.45
C ARG A 256 17.35 -10.78 10.88
N ARG A 257 16.80 -9.77 11.56
CA ARG A 257 16.30 -9.91 12.92
C ARG A 257 15.09 -10.86 12.97
N MET A 258 14.19 -10.75 12.00
CA MET A 258 12.98 -11.57 11.88
C MET A 258 13.28 -13.05 11.58
N GLU A 259 14.47 -13.42 11.11
CA GLU A 259 14.85 -14.84 11.00
C GLU A 259 14.86 -15.58 12.36
N ASN A 260 15.03 -14.85 13.47
CA ASN A 260 15.04 -15.42 14.81
C ASN A 260 13.61 -15.66 15.34
N PRO A 261 13.11 -16.90 15.43
CA PRO A 261 11.74 -17.18 15.87
C PRO A 261 11.45 -16.74 17.31
N ARG A 262 12.48 -16.55 18.15
CA ARG A 262 12.29 -16.23 19.57
C ARG A 262 11.74 -14.83 19.84
N ILE A 263 11.75 -13.94 18.85
CA ILE A 263 11.25 -12.57 19.00
C ILE A 263 9.74 -12.43 18.72
N VAL A 264 9.12 -13.48 18.17
CA VAL A 264 7.69 -13.51 17.84
C VAL A 264 7.02 -14.66 18.59
N PRO A 265 5.98 -14.42 19.41
CA PRO A 265 5.33 -15.45 20.21
C PRO A 265 4.32 -16.27 19.39
N LEU A 266 4.75 -16.86 18.28
CA LEU A 266 3.96 -17.76 17.45
C LEU A 266 4.58 -19.15 17.43
N ALA A 267 3.78 -20.18 17.77
CA ALA A 267 4.26 -21.56 17.91
C ALA A 267 4.90 -22.11 16.62
N TRP A 268 4.34 -21.76 15.46
CA TRP A 268 4.79 -22.21 14.13
C TRP A 268 5.46 -21.09 13.33
N TYR A 269 6.09 -20.12 14.01
CA TYR A 269 6.72 -18.99 13.33
C TYR A 269 7.73 -19.41 12.28
N ARG A 270 8.63 -20.34 12.63
CA ARG A 270 9.72 -20.75 11.72
C ARG A 270 9.18 -21.45 10.47
N GLU A 271 8.17 -22.31 10.64
CA GLU A 271 7.50 -22.99 9.52
C GLU A 271 6.82 -21.97 8.59
N ALA A 272 6.08 -21.01 9.14
CA ALA A 272 5.45 -19.95 8.35
C ALA A 272 6.48 -19.06 7.62
N TRP A 273 7.64 -18.82 8.24
CA TRP A 273 8.74 -18.07 7.63
C TRP A 273 9.36 -18.83 6.44
N GLU A 274 9.67 -20.12 6.61
CA GLU A 274 10.25 -20.98 5.57
C GLU A 274 9.29 -21.16 4.39
N GLU A 275 8.01 -21.42 4.68
CA GLU A 275 6.96 -21.51 3.65
C GLU A 275 6.84 -20.19 2.86
N GLN A 276 6.89 -19.04 3.55
CA GLN A 276 6.89 -17.73 2.88
C GLN A 276 8.10 -17.57 1.94
N GLN A 277 9.30 -17.99 2.36
CA GLN A 277 10.49 -17.93 1.52
C GLN A 277 10.36 -18.82 0.28
N GLU A 278 9.78 -20.01 0.41
CA GLU A 278 9.52 -20.90 -0.72
C GLU A 278 8.54 -20.29 -1.74
N ILE A 279 7.55 -19.53 -1.27
CA ILE A 279 6.50 -18.95 -2.12
C ILE A 279 6.93 -17.62 -2.73
N LEU A 280 7.57 -16.74 -1.95
CA LEU A 280 7.82 -15.34 -2.30
C LEU A 280 9.31 -14.99 -2.45
N GLY A 281 10.22 -15.92 -2.15
CA GLY A 281 11.66 -15.70 -2.12
C GLY A 281 12.16 -15.03 -0.83
N ASP A 282 13.45 -14.71 -0.82
CA ASP A 282 14.14 -14.23 0.40
C ASP A 282 13.82 -12.78 0.78
N ASP A 283 13.42 -11.94 -0.18
CA ASP A 283 13.10 -10.53 0.06
C ASP A 283 11.81 -10.09 -0.65
N PRO A 284 10.63 -10.52 -0.16
CA PRO A 284 9.35 -10.08 -0.73
C PRO A 284 9.04 -8.60 -0.49
N TRP A 285 9.80 -7.93 0.38
CA TRP A 285 9.74 -6.49 0.62
C TRP A 285 10.80 -5.71 -0.19
N ALA A 286 11.31 -6.27 -1.29
CA ALA A 286 12.22 -5.58 -2.20
C ALA A 286 11.70 -4.19 -2.61
N TYR A 287 12.56 -3.18 -2.52
CA TYR A 287 12.31 -1.81 -3.00
C TYR A 287 12.87 -1.62 -4.42
N GLY A 288 12.50 -0.53 -5.08
CA GLY A 288 12.95 -0.22 -6.44
C GLY A 288 11.98 -0.65 -7.54
N LEU A 289 12.28 -0.29 -8.79
CA LEU A 289 11.42 -0.48 -9.96
C LEU A 289 11.78 -1.70 -10.82
N ASP A 290 12.72 -2.53 -10.35
CA ASP A 290 13.21 -3.68 -11.12
C ASP A 290 12.45 -4.97 -10.78
N GLY A 291 12.64 -6.01 -11.60
CA GLY A 291 12.11 -7.35 -11.36
C GLY A 291 10.59 -7.38 -11.16
N GLN A 292 10.14 -8.08 -10.12
CA GLN A 292 8.72 -8.29 -9.77
C GLN A 292 7.95 -6.97 -9.54
N ASN A 293 8.64 -5.94 -9.07
CA ASN A 293 8.02 -4.67 -8.70
C ASN A 293 7.50 -3.95 -9.92
N ARG A 294 8.24 -3.98 -11.04
CA ARG A 294 7.79 -3.42 -12.31
C ARG A 294 6.44 -3.97 -12.72
N LYS A 295 6.33 -5.30 -12.77
CA LYS A 295 5.09 -5.99 -13.13
C LYS A 295 3.96 -5.61 -12.19
N THR A 296 4.21 -5.63 -10.88
CA THR A 296 3.20 -5.28 -9.86
C THR A 296 2.69 -3.84 -10.01
N LEU A 297 3.59 -2.89 -10.25
CA LEU A 297 3.26 -1.48 -10.43
C LEU A 297 2.55 -1.23 -11.77
N GLU A 298 3.00 -1.83 -12.85
CA GLU A 298 2.34 -1.73 -14.17
C GLU A 298 0.93 -2.34 -14.14
N THR A 299 0.73 -3.44 -13.41
CA THR A 299 -0.60 -4.03 -13.21
C THR A 299 -1.54 -3.08 -12.47
N VAL A 300 -1.13 -2.48 -11.35
CA VAL A 300 -2.02 -1.56 -10.62
C VAL A 300 -2.27 -0.25 -11.37
N VAL A 301 -1.31 0.23 -12.16
CA VAL A 301 -1.55 1.34 -13.12
C VAL A 301 -2.57 0.92 -14.18
N GLY A 302 -2.50 -0.32 -14.66
CA GLY A 302 -3.50 -0.92 -15.55
C GLY A 302 -4.89 -0.89 -14.94
N TYR A 303 -5.03 -1.37 -13.70
CA TYR A 303 -6.30 -1.35 -12.97
C TYR A 303 -6.81 0.08 -12.73
N ALA A 304 -5.94 1.02 -12.37
CA ALA A 304 -6.33 2.42 -12.19
C ALA A 304 -6.92 3.00 -13.49
N HIS A 305 -6.30 2.71 -14.64
CA HIS A 305 -6.80 3.17 -15.93
C HIS A 305 -8.11 2.49 -16.33
N GLU A 306 -8.18 1.16 -16.23
CA GLU A 306 -9.36 0.36 -16.61
C GLU A 306 -10.60 0.73 -15.77
N GLN A 307 -10.39 1.14 -14.52
CA GLN A 307 -11.46 1.55 -13.61
C GLN A 307 -11.73 3.06 -13.62
N GLY A 308 -11.16 3.80 -14.57
CA GLY A 308 -11.43 5.24 -14.76
C GLY A 308 -10.88 6.15 -13.65
N LEU A 309 -9.90 5.68 -12.87
CA LEU A 309 -9.20 6.50 -11.88
C LEU A 309 -8.23 7.47 -12.55
N ILE A 310 -7.58 7.02 -13.63
CA ILE A 310 -6.67 7.81 -14.46
C ILE A 310 -7.08 7.73 -15.94
N ASP A 311 -6.80 8.78 -16.69
CA ASP A 311 -7.18 8.95 -18.10
C ASP A 311 -6.25 8.23 -19.08
N ARG A 312 -5.02 7.94 -18.67
CA ARG A 312 -4.03 7.16 -19.43
C ARG A 312 -3.18 6.28 -18.53
N LYS A 313 -2.61 5.21 -19.09
CA LYS A 313 -1.56 4.42 -18.41
C LYS A 313 -0.29 5.26 -18.31
N VAL A 314 0.12 5.61 -17.09
CA VAL A 314 1.31 6.43 -16.83
C VAL A 314 2.55 5.54 -16.67
N PRO A 315 3.67 5.83 -17.37
CA PRO A 315 4.89 5.05 -17.20
C PRO A 315 5.49 5.26 -15.81
N LEU A 316 6.14 4.23 -15.27
CA LEU A 316 6.70 4.28 -13.90
C LEU A 316 7.75 5.39 -13.72
N SER A 317 8.44 5.80 -14.79
CA SER A 317 9.39 6.92 -14.78
C SER A 317 8.74 8.29 -14.57
N GLU A 318 7.44 8.44 -14.84
CA GLU A 318 6.67 9.64 -14.50
C GLU A 318 6.13 9.57 -13.05
N LEU A 319 5.98 8.36 -12.51
CA LEU A 319 5.48 8.13 -11.15
C LEU A 319 6.57 8.15 -10.08
N PHE A 320 7.81 7.82 -10.40
CA PHE A 320 8.85 7.68 -9.38
C PHE A 320 10.11 8.47 -9.74
N LEU A 321 10.69 9.12 -8.73
CA LEU A 321 11.99 9.76 -8.84
C LEU A 321 13.07 8.71 -9.12
N ASP A 322 14.06 9.09 -9.93
CA ASP A 322 15.24 8.27 -10.11
C ASP A 322 16.08 8.26 -8.84
N VAL A 323 16.25 7.06 -8.27
CA VAL A 323 17.06 6.81 -7.06
C VAL A 323 18.37 6.10 -7.41
N SER A 324 18.71 6.00 -8.70
CA SER A 324 19.99 5.50 -9.19
C SER A 324 21.14 6.42 -8.80
N GLN A 325 22.28 5.83 -8.46
CA GLN A 325 23.55 6.54 -8.30
C GLN A 325 24.44 6.47 -9.55
N GLY A 326 23.90 5.95 -10.66
CA GLY A 326 24.63 5.65 -11.88
C GLY A 326 25.17 4.21 -11.93
N ARG A 327 25.70 3.82 -13.10
CA ARG A 327 26.19 2.45 -13.36
C ARG A 327 27.42 2.13 -12.50
N LYS A 328 27.43 0.96 -11.85
CA LYS A 328 28.52 0.45 -10.98
C LYS A 328 28.86 1.37 -9.79
N ARG A 329 27.85 2.01 -9.19
CA ARG A 329 28.00 2.83 -7.97
C ARG A 329 26.99 2.34 -6.91
N GLY A 330 27.35 2.45 -5.63
CA GLY A 330 26.58 1.91 -4.50
C GLY A 330 26.89 0.45 -4.17
N ASP A 331 26.12 -0.16 -3.25
CA ASP A 331 26.39 -1.50 -2.66
C ASP A 331 26.39 -2.66 -3.67
N LYS A 332 25.87 -2.43 -4.87
CA LYS A 332 26.10 -3.34 -5.99
C LYS A 332 27.45 -2.96 -6.63
N HIS A 333 28.48 -3.76 -6.35
CA HIS A 333 29.81 -3.80 -7.02
C HIS A 333 30.96 -3.04 -6.32
N ARG A 334 31.20 -3.29 -5.03
CA ARG A 334 32.58 -3.32 -4.53
C ARG A 334 33.15 -4.73 -4.79
N VAL A 335 33.65 -4.94 -6.02
CA VAL A 335 34.58 -6.03 -6.33
C VAL A 335 35.97 -5.43 -6.35
#